data_AF-A0A9W8V109-F1
#
_entry.id   AF-A0A9W8V109-F1
#
_cell.length_a   1.000
_cell.length_b   1.000
_cell.length_c   1.000
_cell.angle_alpha   90.00
_cell.angle_beta   90.00
_cell.angle_gamma   90.00
#
_symmetry.space_group_name_H-M   'P 1'
#
loop_
_entity.id
_entity.type
_entity.pdbx_description
1 polymer ?
#
loop_
_entity_poly.entity_id
_entity_poly.type
_entity_poly.pdbx_seq_one_letter_code
_entity_poly.pdbx_strand_id
1 'polypeptide(L)'
;MHLNHVIELDLGVEEIASGMATALAVMHWGAKTDARDVEFALGSVTEPLPSMSAAQIAALPPNTWTGPPSDDLEDFHHRKTVLWLLDFNQVRTITMDAEGIATAVEAFGINDPYYPRPLQESTVAQGLWDQFVKVYLETAGRVLAGEPEETRDLPNQFIQGVVTMEKKKQEKKKVTEA
;
A
#
# COMPACT_ATOMS: atom_id res chain seq x y z
N MET A 1 -8.34 -3.04 -10.77
CA MET A 1 -9.67 -2.38 -10.71
C MET A 1 -9.47 -0.90 -11.03
N HIS A 2 -10.26 -0.30 -11.93
CA HIS A 2 -10.07 1.11 -12.31
C HIS A 2 -10.66 2.05 -11.25
N LEU A 3 -10.08 3.25 -11.09
CA LEU A 3 -10.45 4.23 -10.06
C LEU A 3 -11.95 4.58 -10.09
N ASN A 4 -12.55 4.70 -11.27
CA ASN A 4 -13.99 4.94 -11.43
C ASN A 4 -14.83 3.84 -10.79
N HIS A 5 -14.44 2.56 -10.92
CA HIS A 5 -15.16 1.46 -10.30
C HIS A 5 -15.04 1.48 -8.76
N VAL A 6 -13.90 1.90 -8.22
CA VAL A 6 -13.73 2.00 -6.74
C VAL A 6 -14.61 3.12 -6.17
N ILE A 7 -14.74 4.23 -6.89
CA ILE A 7 -15.62 5.34 -6.54
C ILE A 7 -17.10 4.94 -6.65
N GLU A 8 -17.49 4.29 -7.75
CA GLU A 8 -18.86 3.82 -7.97
C GLU A 8 -19.33 2.82 -6.90
N LEU A 9 -18.40 2.02 -6.38
CA LEU A 9 -18.67 1.01 -5.35
C LEU A 9 -18.51 1.55 -3.90
N ASP A 10 -18.21 2.83 -3.72
CA ASP A 10 -18.01 3.49 -2.42
C ASP A 10 -17.00 2.76 -1.51
N LEU A 11 -15.93 2.21 -2.10
CA LEU A 11 -15.00 1.29 -1.43
C LEU A 11 -13.93 1.96 -0.55
N GLY A 12 -14.10 3.24 -0.21
CA GLY A 12 -13.09 3.97 0.59
C GLY A 12 -11.77 4.12 -0.17
N VAL A 13 -11.75 4.95 -1.21
CA VAL A 13 -10.57 5.14 -2.07
C VAL A 13 -9.34 5.64 -1.28
N GLU A 14 -9.55 6.43 -0.23
CA GLU A 14 -8.49 6.93 0.63
C GLU A 14 -7.90 5.83 1.51
N GLU A 15 -8.73 4.92 2.03
CA GLU A 15 -8.31 3.76 2.83
C GLU A 15 -7.50 2.80 1.97
N ILE A 16 -7.91 2.55 0.73
CA ILE A 16 -7.16 1.72 -0.22
C ILE A 16 -5.80 2.36 -0.53
N ALA A 17 -5.77 3.66 -0.84
CA ALA A 17 -4.52 4.38 -1.08
C ALA A 17 -3.58 4.34 0.15
N SER A 18 -4.15 4.49 1.34
CA SER A 18 -3.42 4.40 2.62
C SER A 18 -2.87 2.98 2.87
N GLY A 19 -3.63 1.94 2.53
CA GLY A 19 -3.21 0.55 2.61
C GLY A 19 -2.04 0.25 1.66
N MET A 20 -2.13 0.70 0.40
CA MET A 20 -1.04 0.59 -0.57
C MET A 20 0.22 1.33 -0.10
N ALA A 21 0.06 2.56 0.39
CA ALA A 21 1.16 3.36 0.93
C ALA A 21 1.87 2.67 2.11
N THR A 22 1.09 2.13 3.04
CA THR A 22 1.61 1.40 4.21
C THR A 22 2.40 0.18 3.77
N ALA A 23 1.83 -0.63 2.87
CA ALA A 23 2.46 -1.86 2.39
C ALA A 23 3.78 -1.58 1.67
N LEU A 24 3.80 -0.62 0.74
CA LEU A 24 5.01 -0.25 0.01
C LEU A 24 6.09 0.34 0.92
N ALA A 25 5.73 1.17 1.90
CA ALA A 25 6.70 1.69 2.87
C ALA A 25 7.35 0.56 3.70
N VAL A 26 6.57 -0.43 4.12
CA VAL A 26 7.10 -1.59 4.84
C VAL A 26 7.98 -2.45 3.94
N MET A 27 7.60 -2.67 2.67
CA MET A 27 8.43 -3.42 1.72
C MET A 27 9.77 -2.71 1.45
N HIS A 28 9.74 -1.44 1.09
CA HIS A 28 10.94 -0.69 0.75
C HIS A 28 11.91 -0.56 1.92
N TRP A 29 11.41 -0.30 3.13
CA TRP A 29 12.28 0.13 4.23
C TRP A 29 12.41 -0.91 5.34
N GLY A 30 11.36 -1.70 5.57
CA GLY A 30 11.36 -2.76 6.59
C GLY A 30 11.91 -4.07 6.03
N ALA A 31 11.42 -4.48 4.86
CA ALA A 31 11.89 -5.67 4.16
C ALA A 31 13.10 -5.40 3.25
N LYS A 32 13.39 -4.12 2.95
CA LYS A 32 14.49 -3.70 2.07
C LYS A 32 14.37 -4.30 0.67
N THR A 33 13.18 -4.21 0.07
CA THR A 33 12.89 -4.73 -1.27
C THR A 33 12.32 -3.67 -2.20
N ASP A 34 12.33 -3.90 -3.51
CA ASP A 34 11.82 -2.94 -4.52
C ASP A 34 10.31 -3.01 -4.77
N ALA A 35 9.62 -3.98 -4.17
CA ALA A 35 8.21 -4.27 -4.41
C ALA A 35 7.85 -4.47 -5.90
N ARG A 36 8.77 -4.99 -6.71
CA ARG A 36 8.52 -5.21 -8.14
C ARG A 36 7.47 -6.30 -8.37
N ASP A 37 6.53 -5.99 -9.28
CA ASP A 37 5.47 -6.87 -9.79
C ASP A 37 4.48 -7.38 -8.73
N VAL A 38 4.40 -6.72 -7.57
CA VAL A 38 3.41 -7.09 -6.54
C VAL A 38 2.00 -6.66 -6.93
N GLU A 39 1.03 -7.52 -6.66
CA GLU A 39 -0.38 -7.28 -6.99
C GLU A 39 -1.22 -6.99 -5.74
N PHE A 40 -2.03 -5.94 -5.82
CA PHE A 40 -3.04 -5.65 -4.80
C PHE A 40 -4.40 -6.23 -5.19
N ALA A 41 -4.94 -7.08 -4.34
CA ALA A 41 -6.25 -7.71 -4.53
C ALA A 41 -7.23 -7.25 -3.44
N LEU A 42 -8.45 -6.90 -3.86
CA LEU A 42 -9.54 -6.66 -2.92
C LEU A 42 -10.19 -8.00 -2.57
N GLY A 43 -10.17 -8.31 -1.28
CA GLY A 43 -10.86 -9.46 -0.71
C GLY A 43 -11.90 -9.01 0.30
N SER A 44 -12.59 -9.99 0.86
CA SER A 44 -13.50 -9.78 1.97
C SER A 44 -13.18 -10.80 3.05
N VAL A 45 -13.15 -10.34 4.29
CA VAL A 45 -13.10 -11.20 5.47
C VAL A 45 -14.39 -11.00 6.24
N THR A 46 -14.94 -12.09 6.78
CA THR A 46 -15.95 -11.98 7.84
C THR A 46 -15.30 -11.21 9.00
N GLU A 47 -16.06 -10.32 9.66
CA GLU A 47 -15.65 -9.56 10.85
C GLU A 47 -14.73 -10.42 11.72
N PRO A 48 -13.58 -9.89 12.17
CA PRO A 48 -12.56 -10.70 12.79
C PRO A 48 -13.16 -11.48 13.96
N LEU A 49 -12.68 -12.71 14.12
CA LEU A 49 -12.73 -13.41 15.40
C LEU A 49 -12.43 -12.36 16.49
N PRO A 50 -13.24 -12.24 17.55
CA PRO A 50 -13.07 -11.20 18.55
C PRO A 50 -11.58 -11.08 18.96
N SER A 51 -11.02 -9.88 18.78
CA SER A 51 -9.64 -9.58 19.15
C SER A 51 -9.52 -9.63 20.68
N MET A 52 -9.00 -10.75 21.18
CA MET A 52 -8.70 -10.95 22.60
C MET A 52 -7.18 -11.02 22.77
N SER A 53 -6.65 -10.28 23.75
CA SER A 53 -5.27 -10.42 24.17
C SER A 53 -5.00 -11.82 24.74
N ALA A 54 -3.75 -12.27 24.72
CA ALA A 54 -3.35 -13.55 25.32
C ALA A 54 -3.77 -13.68 26.80
N ALA A 55 -3.74 -12.57 27.54
CA ALA A 55 -4.19 -12.52 28.93
C ALA A 55 -5.71 -12.74 29.08
N GLN A 56 -6.50 -12.20 28.14
CA GLN A 56 -7.95 -12.41 28.13
C GLN A 56 -8.31 -13.85 27.76
N ILE A 57 -7.60 -14.47 26.80
CA ILE A 57 -7.79 -15.89 26.43
C ILE A 57 -7.50 -16.79 27.64
N ALA A 58 -6.42 -16.53 28.37
CA ALA A 58 -6.03 -17.32 29.53
C ALA A 58 -7.06 -17.25 30.69
N ALA A 59 -7.86 -16.18 30.75
CA ALA A 59 -8.88 -15.99 31.77
C ALA A 59 -10.23 -16.64 31.41
N LEU A 60 -10.38 -17.19 30.20
CA LEU A 60 -11.64 -17.81 29.76
C LEU A 60 -11.85 -19.19 30.40
N PRO A 61 -13.10 -19.57 30.69
CA PRO A 61 -13.45 -20.95 31.02
C PRO A 61 -13.01 -21.92 29.91
N PRO A 62 -12.67 -23.18 30.25
CA PRO A 62 -12.41 -24.21 29.24
C PRO A 62 -13.57 -24.34 28.25
N ASN A 63 -13.27 -24.57 26.97
CA ASN A 63 -14.24 -24.74 25.88
C ASN A 63 -15.09 -23.49 25.58
N THR A 64 -14.60 -22.29 25.89
CA THR A 64 -15.27 -21.05 25.46
C THR A 64 -15.04 -20.80 23.97
N TRP A 65 -16.12 -20.64 23.20
CA TRP A 65 -16.04 -20.21 21.80
C TRP A 65 -15.53 -18.76 21.71
N THR A 66 -14.40 -18.58 21.04
CA THR A 66 -13.80 -17.27 20.75
C THR A 66 -13.94 -16.88 19.28
N GLY A 67 -14.84 -17.54 18.55
CA GLY A 67 -15.10 -17.28 17.15
C GLY A 67 -16.14 -16.18 16.92
N PRO A 68 -16.58 -15.95 15.67
CA PRO A 68 -17.59 -14.93 15.38
C PRO A 68 -18.93 -15.35 16.01
N PRO A 69 -19.87 -14.42 16.22
CA PRO A 69 -21.20 -14.74 16.77
C PRO A 69 -22.02 -15.71 15.90
N SER A 70 -21.69 -15.80 14.60
CA SER A 70 -22.31 -16.68 13.62
C SER A 70 -21.29 -17.69 13.11
N ASP A 71 -21.69 -18.96 13.06
CA ASP A 71 -20.96 -20.07 12.43
C ASP A 71 -21.52 -20.37 11.02
N ASP A 72 -22.39 -19.47 10.51
CA ASP A 72 -23.01 -19.59 9.21
C ASP A 72 -22.08 -19.03 8.12
N LEU A 73 -21.68 -19.90 7.18
CA LEU A 73 -20.83 -19.55 6.04
C LEU A 73 -21.49 -18.52 5.11
N GLU A 74 -22.81 -18.33 5.21
CA GLU A 74 -23.61 -17.40 4.40
C GLU A 74 -23.98 -16.09 5.12
N ASP A 75 -23.45 -15.81 6.32
CA ASP A 75 -23.63 -14.51 6.96
C ASP A 75 -22.75 -13.44 6.30
N PHE A 76 -23.19 -12.98 5.13
CA PHE A 76 -22.55 -11.92 4.35
C PHE A 76 -22.78 -10.51 4.92
N HIS A 77 -23.58 -10.37 6.00
CA HIS A 77 -23.93 -9.06 6.58
C HIS A 77 -22.82 -8.47 7.46
N HIS A 78 -21.79 -9.25 7.78
CA HIS A 78 -20.68 -8.86 8.66
C HIS A 78 -19.33 -9.01 7.97
N ARG A 79 -19.13 -8.35 6.83
CA ARG A 79 -17.92 -8.48 6.02
C ARG A 79 -17.16 -7.15 5.90
N LYS A 80 -15.85 -7.20 6.15
CA LYS A 80 -14.94 -6.08 5.88
C LYS A 80 -14.21 -6.33 4.58
N THR A 81 -14.19 -5.32 3.71
CA THR A 81 -13.28 -5.30 2.56
C THR A 81 -11.86 -5.19 3.10
N VAL A 82 -10.97 -6.05 2.61
CA VAL A 82 -9.55 -6.04 2.96
C VAL A 82 -8.71 -5.97 1.70
N LEU A 83 -7.55 -5.33 1.83
CA LEU A 83 -6.57 -5.23 0.76
C LEU A 83 -5.47 -6.27 1.00
N TRP A 84 -5.37 -7.24 0.10
CA TRP A 84 -4.31 -8.24 0.08
C TRP A 84 -3.17 -7.78 -0.84
N LEU A 85 -1.94 -8.12 -0.47
CA LEU A 85 -0.76 -7.96 -1.30
C LEU A 85 -0.23 -9.35 -1.68
N LEU A 86 -0.10 -9.61 -2.97
CA LEU A 86 0.20 -10.91 -3.54
C LEU A 86 1.32 -10.79 -4.60
N ASP A 87 1.69 -11.96 -5.14
CA ASP A 87 2.68 -12.16 -6.21
C ASP A 87 4.05 -11.52 -5.96
N PHE A 88 4.83 -12.12 -5.06
CA PHE A 88 6.16 -11.64 -4.68
C PHE A 88 7.30 -12.23 -5.54
N ASN A 89 6.99 -12.86 -6.67
CA ASN A 89 7.94 -13.67 -7.45
C ASN A 89 9.06 -12.85 -8.13
N GLN A 90 8.84 -11.56 -8.42
CA GLN A 90 9.82 -10.66 -9.04
C GLN A 90 10.45 -9.66 -8.06
N VAL A 91 10.08 -9.73 -6.78
CA VAL A 91 10.57 -8.81 -5.75
C VAL A 91 12.06 -9.03 -5.52
N ARG A 92 12.84 -7.94 -5.51
CA ARG A 92 14.29 -7.96 -5.32
C ARG A 92 14.68 -7.16 -4.09
N THR A 93 15.79 -7.52 -3.47
CA THR A 93 16.40 -6.72 -2.40
C THR A 93 16.96 -5.42 -2.97
N ILE A 94 16.87 -4.33 -2.21
CA ILE A 94 17.46 -3.03 -2.54
C ILE A 94 18.51 -2.62 -1.52
N THR A 95 19.46 -1.81 -1.96
CA THR A 95 20.39 -1.08 -1.09
C THR A 95 19.69 0.13 -0.46
N MET A 96 20.24 0.65 0.64
CA MET A 96 19.69 1.83 1.33
C MET A 96 20.43 3.10 0.89
N ASP A 97 20.44 3.32 -0.42
CA ASP A 97 21.14 4.43 -1.09
C ASP A 97 20.43 4.82 -2.40
N ALA A 98 21.09 5.67 -3.20
CA ALA A 98 20.56 6.16 -4.46
C ALA A 98 20.29 5.04 -5.50
N GLU A 99 21.05 3.94 -5.49
CA GLU A 99 20.84 2.83 -6.42
C GLU A 99 19.58 2.04 -6.04
N GLY A 100 19.37 1.84 -4.73
CA GLY A 100 18.15 1.22 -4.21
C GLY A 100 16.91 2.05 -4.47
N ILE A 101 17.01 3.38 -4.30
CA ILE A 101 15.93 4.30 -4.68
C ILE A 101 15.60 4.18 -6.16
N ALA A 102 16.61 4.21 -7.04
CA ALA A 102 16.40 4.10 -8.48
C ALA A 102 15.67 2.79 -8.85
N THR A 103 16.05 1.69 -8.21
CA THR A 103 15.43 0.36 -8.39
C THR A 103 13.97 0.35 -7.94
N ALA A 104 13.67 0.92 -6.77
CA ALA A 104 12.31 1.01 -6.26
C ALA A 104 11.42 1.93 -7.12
N VAL A 105 11.95 3.05 -7.62
CA VAL A 105 11.23 3.95 -8.54
C VAL A 105 10.92 3.24 -9.87
N GLU A 106 11.87 2.49 -10.41
CA GLU A 106 11.66 1.68 -11.61
C GLU A 106 10.54 0.65 -11.40
N ALA A 107 10.59 -0.08 -10.28
CA ALA A 107 9.57 -1.07 -9.91
C ALA A 107 8.19 -0.42 -9.76
N PHE A 108 8.09 0.73 -9.08
CA PHE A 108 6.84 1.49 -8.96
C PHE A 108 6.26 1.84 -10.34
N GLY A 109 7.10 2.27 -11.28
CA GLY A 109 6.68 2.60 -12.63
C GLY A 109 6.18 1.41 -13.46
N ILE A 110 6.70 0.21 -13.19
CA ILE A 110 6.28 -1.04 -13.86
C ILE A 110 4.92 -1.49 -13.34
N ASN A 111 4.70 -1.40 -12.04
CA ASN A 111 3.46 -1.83 -11.39
C ASN A 111 2.24 -0.92 -11.72
N ASP A 112 2.46 0.21 -12.40
CA ASP A 112 1.51 1.32 -12.47
C ASP A 112 0.60 1.31 -13.72
N PRO A 113 -0.53 0.60 -13.60
CA PRO A 113 -1.81 1.15 -14.01
C PRO A 113 -2.65 1.67 -12.83
N TYR A 114 -2.44 1.11 -11.62
CA TYR A 114 -3.40 1.18 -10.51
C TYR A 114 -2.87 1.82 -9.22
N TYR A 115 -1.61 2.23 -9.17
CA TYR A 115 -1.10 2.97 -8.03
C TYR A 115 -1.60 4.43 -8.07
N PRO A 116 -1.80 5.08 -6.91
CA PRO A 116 -1.93 6.53 -6.88
C PRO A 116 -0.74 7.17 -7.60
N ARG A 117 -1.00 8.08 -8.53
CA ARG A 117 0.04 8.72 -9.35
C ARG A 117 0.14 10.22 -9.05
N PRO A 118 1.34 10.80 -9.11
CA PRO A 118 1.49 12.25 -9.08
C PRO A 118 1.01 12.87 -10.39
N LEU A 119 0.89 14.21 -10.39
CA LEU A 119 0.67 15.02 -11.61
C LEU A 119 -0.57 14.60 -12.42
N GLN A 120 -1.63 14.16 -11.75
CA GLN A 120 -2.91 13.84 -12.40
C GLN A 120 -3.76 15.12 -12.52
N GLU A 121 -4.62 15.19 -13.54
CA GLU A 121 -5.48 16.36 -13.77
C GLU A 121 -6.72 16.38 -12.86
N SER A 122 -7.24 15.20 -12.50
CA SER A 122 -8.41 15.07 -11.62
C SER A 122 -8.07 15.42 -10.18
N THR A 123 -8.90 16.25 -9.55
CA THR A 123 -8.78 16.63 -8.13
C THR A 123 -8.85 15.41 -7.21
N VAL A 124 -9.67 14.41 -7.54
CA VAL A 124 -9.75 13.15 -6.79
C VAL A 124 -8.43 12.39 -6.88
N ALA A 125 -7.85 12.29 -8.07
CA ALA A 125 -6.58 11.60 -8.26
C ALA A 125 -5.41 12.32 -7.58
N GLN A 126 -5.41 13.66 -7.56
CA GLN A 126 -4.46 14.46 -6.79
C GLN A 126 -4.60 14.18 -5.29
N GLY A 127 -5.83 14.21 -4.75
CA GLY A 127 -6.09 13.91 -3.34
C GLY A 127 -5.62 12.51 -2.93
N LEU A 128 -5.82 11.50 -3.78
CA LEU A 128 -5.34 10.14 -3.53
C LEU A 128 -3.81 10.05 -3.51
N TRP A 129 -3.14 10.78 -4.39
CA TRP A 129 -1.68 10.88 -4.35
C TRP A 129 -1.19 11.56 -3.07
N ASP A 130 -1.81 12.66 -2.68
CA ASP A 130 -1.43 13.38 -1.45
C ASP A 130 -1.62 12.49 -0.20
N GLN A 131 -2.74 11.76 -0.13
CA GLN A 131 -3.00 10.80 0.93
C GLN A 131 -1.99 9.64 0.92
N PHE A 132 -1.66 9.10 -0.26
CA PHE A 132 -0.64 8.08 -0.41
C PHE A 132 0.72 8.56 0.12
N VAL A 133 1.17 9.74 -0.31
CA VAL A 133 2.46 10.32 0.11
C VAL A 133 2.50 10.53 1.62
N LYS A 134 1.44 11.11 2.19
CA LYS A 134 1.34 11.33 3.63
C LYS A 134 1.51 10.02 4.41
N VAL A 135 0.70 9.00 4.11
CA VAL A 135 0.73 7.72 4.83
C VAL A 135 2.02 6.95 4.59
N TYR A 136 2.57 7.02 3.37
CA TYR A 136 3.84 6.38 3.02
C TYR A 136 4.98 6.94 3.87
N LEU A 137 5.11 8.27 3.94
CA LEU A 137 6.16 8.94 4.70
C LEU A 137 5.98 8.74 6.21
N GLU A 138 4.76 8.81 6.73
CA GLU A 138 4.47 8.52 8.14
C GLU A 138 4.87 7.08 8.52
N THR A 139 4.53 6.10 7.67
CA THR A 139 4.88 4.69 7.90
C THR A 139 6.38 4.46 7.79
N ALA A 140 7.02 4.99 6.75
CA ALA A 140 8.46 4.89 6.57
C ALA A 140 9.23 5.51 7.74
N GLY A 141 8.77 6.64 8.27
CA GLY A 141 9.35 7.29 9.45
C GLY A 141 9.28 6.42 10.71
N ARG A 142 8.22 5.62 10.88
CA ARG A 142 8.11 4.63 11.97
C ARG A 142 9.03 3.44 11.76
N VAL A 143 9.11 2.94 10.53
CA VAL A 143 9.96 1.79 10.17
C VAL A 143 11.45 2.11 10.34
N LEU A 144 11.87 3.32 9.96
CA LEU A 144 13.25 3.80 10.03
C LEU A 144 13.56 4.56 11.34
N ALA A 145 12.75 4.37 12.38
CA ALA A 145 12.96 5.02 13.66
C ALA A 145 14.29 4.54 14.29
N GLY A 146 15.23 5.46 14.47
CA GLY A 146 16.56 5.18 15.04
C GLY A 146 17.67 4.98 14.01
N GLU A 147 17.35 4.96 12.72
CA GLU A 147 18.34 4.94 11.65
C GLU A 147 19.00 6.33 11.45
N PRO A 148 20.18 6.41 10.81
CA PRO A 148 20.84 7.67 10.46
C PRO A 148 19.94 8.60 9.63
N GLU A 149 20.19 9.91 9.71
CA GLU A 149 19.39 10.92 9.01
C GLU A 149 19.38 10.69 7.49
N GLU A 150 20.50 10.27 6.93
CA GLU A 150 20.66 9.95 5.51
C GLU A 150 19.73 8.81 5.08
N THR A 151 19.59 7.78 5.92
CA THR A 151 18.69 6.64 5.67
C THR A 151 17.22 7.06 5.84
N ARG A 152 16.94 7.93 6.81
CA ARG A 152 15.59 8.44 7.08
C ARG A 152 15.06 9.37 6.00
N ASP A 153 15.92 9.94 5.17
CA ASP A 153 15.53 10.78 4.04
C ASP A 153 15.24 10.00 2.74
N LEU A 154 15.69 8.75 2.62
CA LEU A 154 15.44 7.90 1.44
C LEU A 154 13.96 7.82 1.02
N PRO A 155 12.96 7.76 1.94
CA PRO A 155 11.55 7.82 1.58
C PRO A 155 11.16 9.09 0.82
N ASN A 156 11.70 10.26 1.19
CA ASN A 156 11.44 11.52 0.47
C ASN A 156 12.05 11.47 -0.94
N GLN A 157 13.27 10.97 -1.05
CA GLN A 157 13.96 10.82 -2.34
C GLN A 157 13.22 9.87 -3.27
N PHE A 158 12.65 8.77 -2.74
CA PHE A 158 11.77 7.89 -3.50
C PHE A 158 10.55 8.63 -4.06
N ILE A 159 9.82 9.39 -3.24
CA ILE A 159 8.64 10.16 -3.70
C ILE A 159 9.04 11.16 -4.79
N GLN A 160 10.14 11.89 -4.62
CA GLN A 160 10.67 12.80 -5.63
C GLN A 160 11.05 12.08 -6.93
N GLY A 161 11.62 10.88 -6.80
CA GLY A 161 11.95 10.00 -7.92
C GLY A 161 10.71 9.59 -8.72
N VAL A 162 9.62 9.19 -8.05
CA VAL A 162 8.35 8.84 -8.69
C VAL A 162 7.74 10.04 -9.42
N VAL A 163 7.73 11.24 -8.82
CA VAL A 163 7.26 12.47 -9.47
C VAL A 163 8.08 12.78 -10.73
N THR A 164 9.41 12.65 -10.65
CA THR A 164 10.31 12.87 -11.78
C THR A 164 10.09 11.86 -12.91
N MET A 165 9.89 10.59 -12.55
CA MET A 165 9.58 9.51 -13.48
C MET A 165 8.26 9.79 -14.23
N GLU A 166 7.20 10.14 -13.51
CA GLU A 166 5.88 10.42 -14.11
C GLU A 166 5.94 11.64 -15.03
N LYS A 167 6.64 12.71 -14.64
CA LYS A 167 6.86 13.88 -15.50
C LYS A 167 7.51 13.50 -16.83
N LYS A 168 8.59 12.71 -16.79
CA LYS A 168 9.27 12.20 -18.00
C LYS A 168 8.35 11.32 -18.86
N LYS A 169 7.49 10.50 -18.23
CA LYS A 169 6.51 9.65 -18.93
C LYS A 169 5.47 10.49 -19.67
N GLN A 170 4.96 11.55 -19.05
CA GLN A 170 3.99 12.47 -19.68
C GLN A 170 4.62 13.30 -20.82
N GLU A 171 5.85 13.78 -20.66
CA GLU A 171 6.59 14.50 -21.70
C GLU A 171 6.80 13.62 -22.95
N LYS A 172 7.21 12.36 -22.78
CA LYS A 172 7.38 11.40 -23.89
C LYS A 172 6.08 11.13 -24.64
N LYS A 173 4.95 11.01 -23.94
CA LYS A 173 3.62 10.85 -24.57
C LYS A 173 3.27 12.04 -25.45
N LYS A 174 3.45 13.27 -24.94
CA LYS A 174 3.18 14.51 -25.70
C LYS A 174 4.02 14.62 -26.97
N VAL A 175 5.28 14.17 -26.94
CA VAL A 175 6.15 14.14 -28.13
C VAL A 175 5.73 13.07 -29.14
N THR A 176 5.15 11.97 -28.68
CA THR A 176 4.72 10.86 -29.56
C THR A 176 3.36 11.13 -30.22
N GLU A 177 2.54 11.99 -29.62
CA GLU A 177 1.19 12.38 -30.09
C GLU A 177 1.18 13.66 -30.95
N ALA A 178 2.32 14.34 -31.08
CA ALA A 178 2.51 15.57 -31.88
C ALA A 178 3.13 15.27 -33.25
#